data_AF-A3BR05-F1
#
_entry.id   AF-A3BR05-F1
#
_cell.length_a   1.000
_cell.length_b   1.000
_cell.length_c   1.000
_cell.angle_alpha   90.00
_cell.angle_beta   90.00
_cell.angle_gamma   90.00
#
_symmetry.space_group_name_H-M   'P 1'
#
loop_
_entity.id
_entity.type
_entity.pdbx_description
1 polymer ?
#
loop_
_entity_poly.entity_id
_entity_poly.type
_entity_poly.pdbx_seq_one_letter_code
_entity_poly.pdbx_strand_id
1 'polypeptide(L)'
;MGRLANWLDDRTSKSTPDYRIQAGSFLLKLWFRPIFIIFFMPTSSCQPMMSSSYTFQESKHTPQSAYSLRHFALAKAMGQPRAQLLPSMSMAALYLILATSPVISDMTDSLDMLWGNTQVLYDSTGHQIVSLSLDRWTTSAFRSKTKYLFARIDMDIKLVAKDSAGTVTTLYMITEGLWDIHDEIDLEFLGNTTGEPYTLHTNIYARGTGGREKQYRLWFDPTEDFHTYTIIWNPQMILILVDGTPIRQMKNQLRNDIPFPLYQPMRLYASIWDADDWATQGGRIKTDWSQAPFTAFFRNYQANACIPYKTAWICSQGSNDSSWFTQDLDEEGKQKLKDVDDNYKIYDYCTDSRRYPNGYPPECGSQ
;
A
#
# COMPACT_ATOMS: atom_id res chain seq x y z
N MET A 1 -69.85 9.96 -32.95
CA MET A 1 -70.58 9.12 -31.99
C MET A 1 -69.60 8.05 -31.52
N GLY A 2 -69.11 7.94 -30.30
CA GLY A 2 -69.44 8.52 -29.00
C GLY A 2 -69.18 7.43 -27.95
N ARG A 3 -68.34 7.74 -26.93
CA ARG A 3 -68.38 7.23 -25.53
C ARG A 3 -67.98 5.74 -25.32
N LEU A 4 -67.35 5.27 -24.24
CA LEU A 4 -66.86 5.74 -22.91
C LEU A 4 -65.91 4.61 -22.42
N ALA A 5 -64.67 4.87 -22.03
CA ALA A 5 -64.17 5.00 -20.64
C ALA A 5 -64.56 3.88 -19.65
N ASN A 6 -63.54 3.20 -19.08
CA ASN A 6 -63.46 2.85 -17.66
C ASN A 6 -61.99 2.82 -17.20
N TRP A 7 -61.81 3.22 -15.94
CA TRP A 7 -60.59 3.67 -15.27
C TRP A 7 -60.34 2.79 -14.01
N LEU A 8 -59.12 2.88 -13.44
CA LEU A 8 -58.60 2.30 -12.17
C LEU A 8 -58.03 0.88 -12.25
N ASP A 9 -56.93 0.50 -11.59
CA ASP A 9 -55.75 1.18 -11.00
C ASP A 9 -54.79 0.03 -10.61
N ASP A 10 -53.56 0.41 -10.31
CA ASP A 10 -52.65 -0.17 -9.31
C ASP A 10 -51.41 -0.99 -9.74
N ARG A 11 -50.37 -0.63 -9.00
CA ARG A 11 -48.93 -0.77 -9.15
C ARG A 11 -48.41 -2.20 -8.90
N THR A 12 -47.30 -2.53 -9.55
CA THR A 12 -46.03 -3.14 -9.01
C THR A 12 -45.20 -3.61 -10.21
N SER A 13 -44.17 -2.88 -10.63
CA SER A 13 -42.76 -2.98 -10.20
C SER A 13 -42.09 -4.34 -10.50
N LYS A 14 -41.17 -4.33 -11.46
CA LYS A 14 -39.76 -4.75 -11.37
C LYS A 14 -39.21 -5.05 -12.77
N SER A 15 -38.76 -3.99 -13.45
CA SER A 15 -37.78 -4.12 -14.53
C SER A 15 -36.39 -4.25 -13.90
N THR A 16 -35.78 -5.42 -14.02
CA THR A 16 -34.37 -5.67 -13.72
C THR A 16 -33.47 -4.79 -14.59
N PRO A 17 -32.53 -3.99 -14.04
CA PRO A 17 -31.61 -3.22 -14.86
C PRO A 17 -30.49 -4.11 -15.42
N ASP A 18 -30.28 -3.95 -16.72
CA ASP A 18 -29.24 -4.57 -17.54
C ASP A 18 -27.90 -3.89 -17.22
N TYR A 19 -27.07 -4.49 -16.36
CA TYR A 19 -25.72 -3.98 -16.07
C TYR A 19 -24.78 -4.43 -17.20
N ARG A 20 -24.67 -3.61 -18.23
CA ARG A 20 -23.51 -3.61 -19.15
C ARG A 20 -22.40 -2.80 -18.49
N ILE A 21 -21.54 -3.44 -17.71
CA ILE A 21 -20.23 -2.88 -17.38
C ILE A 21 -19.41 -2.99 -18.67
N GLN A 22 -19.20 -1.87 -19.35
CA GLN A 22 -18.30 -1.82 -20.50
C GLN A 22 -16.89 -2.19 -20.05
N ALA A 23 -16.33 -3.24 -20.64
CA ALA A 23 -14.92 -3.59 -20.56
C ALA A 23 -14.07 -2.57 -21.35
N GLY A 24 -14.05 -1.32 -20.89
CA GLY A 24 -13.47 -0.18 -21.58
C GLY A 24 -12.67 0.72 -20.66
N SER A 25 -11.68 0.18 -19.92
CA SER A 25 -10.73 0.99 -19.12
C SER A 25 -9.29 0.91 -19.64
N PHE A 26 -9.08 0.51 -20.90
CA PHE A 26 -7.75 0.18 -21.41
C PHE A 26 -6.98 1.35 -22.05
N LEU A 27 -7.58 2.54 -22.22
CA LEU A 27 -7.02 3.57 -23.10
C LEU A 27 -6.80 4.96 -22.47
N LEU A 28 -7.17 5.22 -21.21
CA LEU A 28 -7.11 6.58 -20.65
C LEU A 28 -5.92 6.87 -19.71
N LYS A 29 -5.14 5.88 -19.26
CA LYS A 29 -3.84 6.11 -18.57
C LYS A 29 -2.71 6.57 -19.53
N LEU A 30 -2.97 6.68 -20.85
CA LEU A 30 -1.96 6.88 -21.91
C LEU A 30 -1.50 8.33 -22.16
N TRP A 31 -2.10 9.35 -21.55
CA TRP A 31 -1.93 10.74 -22.01
C TRP A 31 -1.16 11.68 -21.09
N PHE A 32 -0.14 11.23 -20.35
CA PHE A 32 0.83 12.18 -19.78
C PHE A 32 2.26 11.59 -19.78
N ARG A 33 3.07 11.97 -20.78
CA ARG A 33 4.53 11.78 -20.77
C ARG A 33 5.24 13.13 -20.92
N PRO A 34 6.24 13.45 -20.09
CA PRO A 34 7.23 14.48 -20.42
C PRO A 34 8.24 13.94 -21.43
N ILE A 35 8.55 14.75 -22.44
CA ILE A 35 9.53 14.49 -23.50
C ILE A 35 10.94 14.52 -22.89
N PHE A 36 11.69 13.41 -22.98
CA PHE A 36 13.14 13.42 -22.74
C PHE A 36 13.91 13.35 -24.06
N ILE A 37 14.75 14.37 -24.26
CA ILE A 37 15.68 14.54 -25.38
C ILE A 37 16.80 13.51 -25.26
N ILE A 38 17.00 12.72 -26.32
CA ILE A 38 18.08 11.73 -26.43
C ILE A 38 19.38 12.47 -26.80
N PHE A 39 20.39 12.42 -25.93
CA PHE A 39 21.78 12.69 -26.30
C PHE A 39 22.49 11.38 -26.65
N PHE A 40 23.01 11.30 -27.87
CA PHE A 40 23.92 10.25 -28.33
C PHE A 40 25.32 10.46 -27.70
N MET A 41 25.91 9.40 -27.16
CA MET A 41 27.38 9.28 -27.06
C MET A 41 27.83 7.85 -27.43
N PRO A 42 29.07 7.69 -27.95
CA PRO A 42 29.46 6.51 -28.70
C PRO A 42 30.13 5.42 -27.85
N THR A 43 30.14 4.24 -28.45
CA THR A 43 30.61 2.92 -28.02
C THR A 43 32.05 2.87 -27.50
N SER A 44 32.26 2.14 -26.41
CA SER A 44 33.57 1.67 -25.95
C SER A 44 33.71 0.15 -26.10
N SER A 45 34.81 -0.26 -26.71
CA SER A 45 35.29 -1.64 -26.84
C SER A 45 36.35 -1.94 -25.77
N CYS A 46 36.24 -3.06 -25.05
CA CYS A 46 37.39 -3.81 -24.53
C CYS A 46 36.99 -5.21 -24.02
N GLN A 47 37.89 -6.16 -24.25
CA GLN A 47 37.80 -7.62 -24.06
C GLN A 47 38.30 -8.10 -22.65
N PRO A 48 38.23 -9.41 -22.31
CA PRO A 48 37.99 -9.90 -20.95
C PRO A 48 39.25 -10.32 -20.16
N MET A 49 39.11 -10.46 -18.83
CA MET A 49 40.09 -11.17 -17.97
C MET A 49 39.43 -12.20 -17.05
N MET A 50 40.21 -13.26 -16.80
CA MET A 50 39.88 -14.57 -16.27
C MET A 50 39.59 -14.65 -14.75
N SER A 51 38.99 -15.79 -14.41
CA SER A 51 38.64 -16.38 -13.12
C SER A 51 39.76 -16.50 -12.08
N SER A 52 39.37 -16.42 -10.80
CA SER A 52 40.00 -17.19 -9.73
C SER A 52 38.96 -17.72 -8.73
N SER A 53 39.11 -19.01 -8.42
CA SER A 53 38.32 -19.80 -7.49
C SER A 53 38.93 -19.78 -6.08
N TYR A 54 38.11 -19.65 -5.05
CA TYR A 54 38.52 -19.80 -3.65
C TYR A 54 37.83 -21.01 -3.01
N THR A 55 38.64 -21.89 -2.43
CA THR A 55 38.24 -23.09 -1.68
C THR A 55 38.18 -22.78 -0.19
N PHE A 56 37.12 -23.26 0.47
CA PHE A 56 36.86 -23.14 1.90
C PHE A 56 37.48 -24.33 2.65
N GLN A 57 38.09 -24.10 3.82
CA GLN A 57 38.63 -25.16 4.68
C GLN A 57 38.02 -25.06 6.08
N GLU A 58 37.29 -26.11 6.46
CA GLU A 58 36.71 -26.35 7.79
C GLU A 58 37.80 -26.87 8.76
N SER A 59 37.74 -26.46 10.04
CA SER A 59 38.38 -27.22 11.12
C SER A 59 37.45 -27.36 12.33
N LYS A 60 37.20 -28.62 12.69
CA LYS A 60 36.46 -29.08 13.87
C LYS A 60 37.44 -29.27 15.03
N HIS A 61 37.06 -28.90 16.25
CA HIS A 61 37.57 -29.54 17.46
C HIS A 61 36.60 -29.46 18.65
N THR A 62 36.47 -30.60 19.33
CA THR A 62 35.86 -30.88 20.64
C THR A 62 36.71 -32.01 21.27
N PRO A 63 36.49 -32.44 22.54
CA PRO A 63 36.59 -31.73 23.82
C PRO A 63 37.40 -32.56 24.87
N GLN A 64 37.66 -32.04 26.08
CA GLN A 64 38.08 -32.75 27.32
C GLN A 64 38.15 -31.72 28.46
N SER A 65 37.90 -31.92 29.76
CA SER A 65 37.37 -32.98 30.64
C SER A 65 37.20 -32.35 32.06
N ALA A 66 36.42 -32.99 32.93
CA ALA A 66 35.92 -32.48 34.23
C ALA A 66 36.80 -32.81 35.49
N TYR A 67 36.25 -32.44 36.67
CA TYR A 67 36.59 -32.78 38.09
C TYR A 67 37.52 -31.76 38.81
N SER A 68 37.36 -31.34 40.08
CA SER A 68 36.69 -31.89 41.28
C SER A 68 36.42 -30.79 42.35
N LEU A 69 35.47 -31.09 43.25
CA LEU A 69 34.97 -30.36 44.44
C LEU A 69 35.86 -30.40 45.70
N ARG A 70 35.47 -29.54 46.68
CA ARG A 70 35.50 -29.62 48.17
C ARG A 70 36.42 -28.57 48.85
N HIS A 71 36.12 -27.94 50.00
CA HIS A 71 34.96 -27.69 50.89
C HIS A 71 35.45 -26.80 52.09
N PHE A 72 34.53 -26.07 52.76
CA PHE A 72 34.56 -25.58 54.17
C PHE A 72 35.63 -24.50 54.56
N ALA A 73 35.42 -23.51 55.45
CA ALA A 73 34.43 -23.27 56.51
C ALA A 73 34.31 -21.76 56.90
N LEU A 74 33.23 -21.43 57.62
CA LEU A 74 32.94 -20.17 58.31
C LEU A 74 33.89 -19.85 59.48
N ALA A 75 34.06 -18.56 59.80
CA ALA A 75 33.95 -18.06 61.18
C ALA A 75 33.62 -16.55 61.21
N LYS A 76 32.92 -16.15 62.27
CA LYS A 76 32.13 -14.94 62.49
C LYS A 76 32.62 -14.27 63.79
N ALA A 77 32.74 -12.93 63.85
CA ALA A 77 32.62 -12.09 65.05
C ALA A 77 32.99 -10.63 64.70
N MET A 78 32.04 -9.68 64.68
CA MET A 78 31.54 -8.84 65.78
C MET A 78 32.42 -7.62 66.11
N GLY A 79 31.81 -6.42 66.00
CA GLY A 79 32.32 -5.17 66.55
C GLY A 79 31.61 -3.92 66.00
N GLN A 80 30.53 -3.48 66.68
CA GLN A 80 30.02 -2.10 66.70
C GLN A 80 30.31 -1.56 68.12
N PRO A 81 30.43 -0.23 68.40
CA PRO A 81 29.37 0.74 68.09
C PRO A 81 29.73 2.26 67.94
N ARG A 82 28.71 3.02 67.50
CA ARG A 82 28.29 4.39 67.91
C ARG A 82 29.16 5.64 67.60
N ALA A 83 28.62 6.48 66.69
CA ALA A 83 27.93 7.77 66.98
C ALA A 83 28.45 9.04 66.27
N GLN A 84 27.46 9.90 65.93
CA GLN A 84 27.46 11.37 65.80
C GLN A 84 27.48 12.04 64.40
N LEU A 85 26.31 12.64 64.09
CA LEU A 85 26.00 14.02 63.63
C LEU A 85 26.47 14.56 62.25
N LEU A 86 25.45 15.02 61.50
CA LEU A 86 25.32 15.81 60.25
C LEU A 86 26.08 17.18 60.24
N PRO A 87 26.05 18.06 59.18
CA PRO A 87 25.61 17.99 57.76
C PRO A 87 26.56 18.70 56.72
N SER A 88 26.12 18.76 55.46
CA SER A 88 26.40 19.78 54.41
C SER A 88 27.52 19.53 53.37
N MET A 89 27.13 19.32 52.11
CA MET A 89 27.26 20.33 51.04
C MET A 89 26.85 19.76 49.66
N SER A 90 25.83 20.39 49.09
CA SER A 90 25.61 20.68 47.66
C SER A 90 26.23 19.77 46.60
N MET A 91 25.41 18.90 45.99
CA MET A 91 25.58 18.48 44.59
C MET A 91 24.19 18.35 43.95
N ALA A 92 23.57 19.49 43.65
CA ALA A 92 22.51 19.52 42.65
C ALA A 92 23.17 19.33 41.28
N ALA A 93 23.39 18.08 40.89
CA ALA A 93 23.75 17.74 39.51
C ALA A 93 22.53 18.01 38.64
N LEU A 94 22.51 19.18 38.02
CA LEU A 94 21.54 19.55 36.99
C LEU A 94 21.83 18.69 35.76
N TYR A 95 21.18 17.52 35.67
CA TYR A 95 21.15 16.74 34.44
C TYR A 95 20.35 17.53 33.41
N LEU A 96 21.04 18.29 32.55
CA LEU A 96 20.49 18.69 31.26
C LEU A 96 20.32 17.40 30.44
N ILE A 97 19.13 16.80 30.52
CA ILE A 97 18.68 15.87 29.50
C ILE A 97 18.46 16.72 28.26
N LEU A 98 19.46 16.76 27.37
CA LEU A 98 19.23 17.11 25.98
C LEU A 98 18.28 16.04 25.46
N ALA A 99 16.98 16.33 25.52
CA ALA A 99 16.00 15.61 24.73
C ALA A 99 16.39 15.89 23.27
N THR A 100 17.18 15.00 22.70
CA THR A 100 17.24 14.88 21.25
C THR A 100 15.84 14.44 20.85
N SER A 101 14.98 15.40 20.49
CA SER A 101 13.76 15.10 19.78
C SER A 101 14.17 14.17 18.64
N PRO A 102 13.57 12.98 18.50
CA PRO A 102 13.83 12.18 17.31
C PRO A 102 13.56 13.11 16.13
N VAL A 103 14.55 13.28 15.25
CA VAL A 103 14.30 13.95 13.98
C VAL A 103 13.29 13.04 13.28
N ILE A 104 12.03 13.44 13.33
CA ILE A 104 10.98 12.80 12.53
C ILE A 104 11.45 13.04 11.10
N SER A 105 11.84 11.97 10.40
CA SER A 105 12.19 12.09 8.98
C SER A 105 10.95 12.59 8.27
N ASP A 106 11.13 13.65 7.49
CA ASP A 106 10.03 14.27 6.79
C ASP A 106 9.56 13.33 5.67
N MET A 107 8.25 13.16 5.51
CA MET A 107 7.66 12.30 4.48
C MET A 107 8.20 12.67 3.07
N THR A 108 8.43 13.96 2.82
CA THR A 108 9.02 14.47 1.58
C THR A 108 10.48 14.07 1.33
N ASP A 109 11.20 13.59 2.35
CA ASP A 109 12.55 13.04 2.17
C ASP A 109 12.52 11.78 1.31
N SER A 110 11.42 11.04 1.35
CA SER A 110 11.24 9.77 0.64
C SER A 110 10.37 9.88 -0.63
N LEU A 111 9.81 11.05 -0.92
CA LEU A 111 8.86 11.25 -2.03
C LEU A 111 9.31 12.34 -3.00
N ASP A 112 9.07 12.13 -4.29
CA ASP A 112 9.15 13.14 -5.35
C ASP A 112 7.74 13.65 -5.66
N MET A 113 7.53 14.97 -5.51
CA MET A 113 6.31 15.63 -6.00
C MET A 113 6.46 15.79 -7.51
N LEU A 114 5.48 15.31 -8.29
CA LEU A 114 5.64 15.18 -9.73
C LEU A 114 5.08 16.38 -10.49
N TRP A 115 3.77 16.57 -10.42
CA TRP A 115 3.06 17.63 -11.11
C TRP A 115 1.81 18.04 -10.33
N GLY A 116 1.15 19.10 -10.82
CA GLY A 116 -0.10 19.57 -10.28
C GLY A 116 0.03 20.50 -9.09
N ASN A 117 -1.12 20.84 -8.51
CA ASN A 117 -1.22 21.61 -7.28
C ASN A 117 -1.04 20.68 -6.07
N THR A 118 0.23 20.31 -5.84
CA THR A 118 0.65 19.53 -4.67
C THR A 118 1.21 20.47 -3.61
N GLN A 119 0.72 20.39 -2.38
CA GLN A 119 1.20 21.23 -1.27
C GLN A 119 1.66 20.37 -0.09
N VAL A 120 2.75 20.79 0.54
CA VAL A 120 3.22 20.23 1.81
C VAL A 120 2.72 21.13 2.93
N LEU A 121 1.86 20.57 3.76
CA LEU A 121 1.24 21.18 4.93
C LEU A 121 1.79 20.53 6.19
N TYR A 122 1.47 21.12 7.34
CA TYR A 122 1.83 20.57 8.65
C TYR A 122 0.58 20.57 9.53
N ASP A 123 0.36 19.47 10.27
CA ASP A 123 -0.67 19.46 11.30
C ASP A 123 -0.23 20.20 12.57
N SER A 124 -1.13 20.29 13.55
CA SER A 124 -0.87 20.96 14.82
C SER A 124 0.24 20.32 15.66
N THR A 125 0.62 19.07 15.34
CA THR A 125 1.72 18.34 15.99
C THR A 125 3.04 18.44 15.23
N GLY A 126 3.03 19.11 14.07
CA GLY A 126 4.20 19.28 13.21
C GLY A 126 4.44 18.12 12.24
N HIS A 127 3.50 17.19 12.08
CA HIS A 127 3.65 16.14 11.06
C HIS A 127 3.33 16.67 9.67
N GLN A 128 4.15 16.30 8.70
CA GLN A 128 3.91 16.64 7.30
C GLN A 128 2.66 15.96 6.74
N ILE A 129 1.89 16.73 5.97
CA ILE A 129 0.75 16.28 5.17
C ILE A 129 1.00 16.72 3.73
N VAL A 130 0.97 15.79 2.79
CA VAL A 130 0.95 16.09 1.35
C VAL A 130 -0.50 16.15 0.89
N SER A 131 -0.91 17.28 0.31
CA SER A 131 -2.23 17.43 -0.32
C SER A 131 -2.09 17.32 -1.83
N LEU A 132 -2.97 16.54 -2.46
CA LEU A 132 -3.11 16.44 -3.91
C LEU A 132 -4.46 17.02 -4.30
N SER A 133 -4.45 18.03 -5.19
CA SER A 133 -5.68 18.67 -5.67
C SER A 133 -5.95 18.37 -7.14
N LEU A 134 -7.23 18.20 -7.47
CA LEU A 134 -7.76 18.07 -8.82
C LEU A 134 -8.67 19.24 -9.12
N ASP A 135 -8.45 19.88 -10.26
CA ASP A 135 -9.37 20.85 -10.85
C ASP A 135 -9.48 20.61 -12.37
N ARG A 136 -10.27 21.44 -13.05
CA ARG A 136 -10.58 21.26 -14.48
C ARG A 136 -9.34 21.32 -15.39
N TRP A 137 -8.23 21.85 -14.89
CA TRP A 137 -7.03 22.13 -15.66
C TRP A 137 -5.88 21.19 -15.35
N THR A 138 -5.82 20.64 -14.13
CA THR A 138 -4.70 19.80 -13.71
C THR A 138 -5.09 18.70 -12.74
N THR A 139 -4.37 17.59 -12.86
CA THR A 139 -4.27 16.54 -11.84
C THR A 139 -3.07 16.80 -10.94
N SER A 140 -2.92 16.04 -9.86
CA SER A 140 -1.74 16.10 -8.99
C SER A 140 -1.25 14.70 -8.63
N ALA A 141 0.06 14.54 -8.48
CA ALA A 141 0.66 13.25 -8.15
C ALA A 141 2.02 13.37 -7.45
N PHE A 142 2.35 12.35 -6.65
CA PHE A 142 3.70 12.11 -6.14
C PHE A 142 4.10 10.64 -6.34
N ARG A 143 5.39 10.34 -6.17
CA ARG A 143 5.91 8.96 -6.14
C ARG A 143 6.98 8.77 -5.08
N SER A 144 7.27 7.54 -4.70
CA SER A 144 8.45 7.24 -3.88
C SER A 144 9.75 7.52 -4.66
N LYS A 145 10.80 7.98 -4.00
CA LYS A 145 12.16 8.11 -4.59
C LYS A 145 12.82 6.75 -4.83
N THR A 146 12.45 5.76 -4.03
CA THR A 146 12.99 4.40 -4.09
C THR A 146 12.02 3.45 -4.80
N LYS A 147 12.58 2.49 -5.56
CA LYS A 147 11.85 1.31 -6.04
C LYS A 147 12.01 0.18 -5.03
N TYR A 148 11.01 -0.67 -4.93
CA TYR A 148 10.98 -1.77 -3.98
C TYR A 148 10.80 -3.08 -4.73
N LEU A 149 11.46 -4.14 -4.27
CA LEU A 149 11.15 -5.49 -4.69
C LEU A 149 10.73 -6.24 -3.44
N PHE A 150 9.42 -6.32 -3.23
CA PHE A 150 8.77 -6.62 -1.94
C PHE A 150 8.87 -5.49 -0.93
N ALA A 151 7.74 -5.19 -0.28
CA ALA A 151 7.63 -4.17 0.75
C ALA A 151 6.36 -4.36 1.60
N ARG A 152 6.41 -3.86 2.84
CA ARG A 152 5.25 -3.31 3.53
C ARG A 152 5.24 -1.80 3.34
N ILE A 153 4.17 -1.29 2.76
CA ILE A 153 3.90 0.14 2.58
C ILE A 153 2.70 0.49 3.43
N ASP A 154 2.85 1.44 4.35
CA ASP A 154 1.77 2.05 5.11
C ASP A 154 1.62 3.52 4.67
N MET A 155 0.38 3.96 4.47
CA MET A 155 0.04 5.35 4.14
C MET A 155 -1.27 5.74 4.80
N ASP A 156 -1.29 6.87 5.49
CA ASP A 156 -2.51 7.45 6.01
C ASP A 156 -3.14 8.35 4.94
N ILE A 157 -4.40 8.09 4.60
CA ILE A 157 -5.12 8.84 3.57
C ILE A 157 -6.44 9.36 4.14
N LYS A 158 -6.72 10.64 3.86
CA LYS A 158 -8.04 11.25 4.03
C LYS A 158 -8.57 11.72 2.69
N LEU A 159 -9.74 11.24 2.30
CA LEU A 159 -10.30 11.43 0.97
C LEU A 159 -11.04 12.77 0.82
N VAL A 160 -11.45 13.06 -0.42
CA VAL A 160 -12.16 14.28 -0.78
C VAL A 160 -13.53 14.29 -0.08
N ALA A 161 -13.77 15.30 0.75
CA ALA A 161 -15.05 15.48 1.42
C ALA A 161 -16.14 16.00 0.47
N LYS A 162 -17.40 15.78 0.83
CA LYS A 162 -18.60 16.20 0.08
C LYS A 162 -18.69 15.54 -1.29
N ASP A 163 -19.02 16.30 -2.33
CA ASP A 163 -19.18 15.75 -3.67
C ASP A 163 -17.81 15.48 -4.29
N SER A 164 -17.58 14.22 -4.60
CA SER A 164 -16.36 13.72 -5.22
C SER A 164 -16.68 12.82 -6.42
N ALA A 165 -17.92 12.87 -6.93
CA ALA A 165 -18.32 12.05 -8.06
C ALA A 165 -17.41 12.29 -9.27
N GLY A 166 -17.12 11.22 -10.02
CA GLY A 166 -16.20 11.20 -11.16
C GLY A 166 -14.71 11.20 -10.77
N THR A 167 -14.35 11.58 -9.55
CA THR A 167 -12.94 11.61 -9.12
C THR A 167 -12.43 10.25 -8.64
N VAL A 168 -11.13 10.00 -8.87
CA VAL A 168 -10.41 8.85 -8.30
C VAL A 168 -9.14 9.33 -7.61
N THR A 169 -9.03 9.03 -6.33
CA THR A 169 -7.76 9.13 -5.58
C THR A 169 -7.08 7.77 -5.60
N THR A 170 -5.78 7.69 -5.87
CA THR A 170 -5.06 6.42 -6.01
C THR A 170 -3.88 6.33 -5.05
N LEU A 171 -3.60 5.12 -4.57
CA LEU A 171 -2.31 4.69 -4.04
C LEU A 171 -1.97 3.36 -4.73
N TYR A 172 -0.89 3.32 -5.50
CA TYR A 172 -0.57 2.12 -6.28
C TYR A 172 0.93 1.90 -6.39
N MET A 173 1.33 0.65 -6.53
CA MET A 173 2.70 0.25 -6.85
C MET A 173 2.74 -0.22 -8.29
N ILE A 174 3.69 0.25 -9.10
CA ILE A 174 3.81 -0.18 -10.50
C ILE A 174 5.27 -0.38 -10.91
N THR A 175 5.51 -1.36 -11.77
CA THR A 175 6.79 -1.50 -12.46
C THR A 175 6.94 -0.41 -13.52
N GLU A 176 7.96 0.44 -13.39
CA GLU A 176 8.31 1.38 -14.45
C GLU A 176 9.00 0.63 -15.62
N GLY A 177 8.50 0.78 -16.84
CA GLY A 177 9.10 0.14 -18.01
C GLY A 177 8.11 -0.14 -19.13
N LEU A 178 8.23 -1.32 -19.74
CA LEU A 178 7.33 -1.78 -20.80
C LEU A 178 5.95 -2.07 -20.23
N TRP A 179 4.93 -1.42 -20.81
CA TRP A 179 3.55 -1.56 -20.37
C TRP A 179 3.01 -2.98 -20.53
N ASP A 180 3.35 -3.70 -21.59
CA ASP A 180 2.74 -5.02 -21.85
C ASP A 180 3.14 -6.13 -20.87
N ILE A 181 4.11 -5.85 -19.99
CA ILE A 181 4.63 -6.82 -19.01
C ILE A 181 4.68 -6.25 -17.58
N HIS A 182 4.10 -5.08 -17.33
CA HIS A 182 4.18 -4.44 -16.01
C HIS A 182 3.48 -5.27 -14.93
N ASP A 183 3.98 -5.16 -13.71
CA ASP A 183 3.26 -5.57 -12.51
C ASP A 183 2.70 -4.31 -11.83
N GLU A 184 1.48 -4.39 -11.27
CA GLU A 184 0.80 -3.27 -10.59
C GLU A 184 -0.05 -3.80 -9.42
N ILE A 185 -0.11 -3.05 -8.32
CA ILE A 185 -1.02 -3.28 -7.18
C ILE A 185 -1.73 -1.96 -6.92
N ASP A 186 -3.05 -1.94 -7.11
CA ASP A 186 -3.86 -0.73 -7.10
C ASP A 186 -4.78 -0.66 -5.87
N LEU A 187 -4.80 0.50 -5.22
CA LEU A 187 -5.89 0.98 -4.39
C LEU A 187 -6.43 2.27 -5.02
N GLU A 188 -7.68 2.23 -5.47
CA GLU A 188 -8.36 3.31 -6.16
C GLU A 188 -9.64 3.66 -5.38
N PHE A 189 -9.70 4.87 -4.85
CA PHE A 189 -10.83 5.37 -4.10
C PHE A 189 -11.76 6.12 -5.04
N LEU A 190 -12.87 5.46 -5.41
CA LEU A 190 -13.85 6.01 -6.33
C LEU A 190 -14.78 6.93 -5.56
N GLY A 191 -14.75 8.21 -5.90
CA GLY A 191 -15.60 9.23 -5.30
C GLY A 191 -17.07 9.06 -5.66
N ASN A 192 -17.92 9.78 -4.93
CA ASN A 192 -19.37 9.68 -5.05
C ASN A 192 -20.05 11.01 -4.75
N THR A 193 -21.34 11.10 -5.04
CA THR A 193 -22.14 12.28 -4.70
C THR A 193 -22.25 12.44 -3.19
N THR A 194 -22.43 13.68 -2.71
CA THR A 194 -22.55 13.96 -1.27
C THR A 194 -23.57 13.04 -0.58
N GLY A 195 -23.17 12.40 0.51
CA GLY A 195 -24.00 11.50 1.31
C GLY A 195 -24.02 10.04 0.85
N GLU A 196 -23.46 9.74 -0.32
CA GLU A 196 -23.29 8.36 -0.80
C GLU A 196 -21.89 7.83 -0.46
N PRO A 197 -21.74 6.52 -0.17
CA PRO A 197 -20.47 5.98 0.29
C PRO A 197 -19.42 5.97 -0.82
N TYR A 198 -18.16 6.13 -0.43
CA TYR A 198 -17.00 5.83 -1.26
C TYR A 198 -16.93 4.34 -1.64
N THR A 199 -16.17 4.02 -2.69
CA THR A 199 -15.79 2.65 -3.02
C THR A 199 -14.27 2.52 -3.03
N LEU A 200 -13.72 1.60 -2.26
CA LEU A 200 -12.34 1.17 -2.42
C LEU A 200 -12.29 0.07 -3.48
N HIS A 201 -11.75 0.41 -4.64
CA HIS A 201 -11.49 -0.46 -5.76
C HIS A 201 -10.04 -0.94 -5.69
N THR A 202 -9.82 -2.25 -5.80
CA THR A 202 -8.48 -2.84 -5.79
C THR A 202 -8.26 -3.64 -7.04
N ASN A 203 -7.05 -3.61 -7.62
CA ASN A 203 -6.66 -4.41 -8.77
C ASN A 203 -5.23 -4.92 -8.62
N ILE A 204 -4.90 -6.00 -9.33
CA ILE A 204 -3.55 -6.57 -9.33
C ILE A 204 -3.21 -6.99 -10.75
N TYR A 205 -2.16 -6.38 -11.31
CA TYR A 205 -1.55 -6.77 -12.58
C TYR A 205 -0.31 -7.62 -12.34
N ALA A 206 -0.19 -8.68 -13.12
CA ALA A 206 1.00 -9.51 -13.16
C ALA A 206 1.32 -9.82 -14.63
N ARG A 207 2.54 -9.48 -15.07
CA ARG A 207 2.99 -9.59 -16.46
C ARG A 207 2.01 -8.95 -17.46
N GLY A 208 1.61 -7.72 -17.17
CA GLY A 208 0.69 -6.92 -17.99
C GLY A 208 -0.77 -7.39 -17.99
N THR A 209 -1.08 -8.49 -17.31
CA THR A 209 -2.45 -9.00 -17.20
C THR A 209 -3.04 -8.55 -15.87
N GLY A 210 -4.06 -7.69 -15.91
CA GLY A 210 -4.86 -7.30 -14.75
C GLY A 210 -6.23 -7.98 -14.79
N GLY A 211 -7.28 -7.18 -14.59
CA GLY A 211 -8.65 -7.68 -14.59
C GLY A 211 -9.04 -8.43 -13.32
N ARG A 212 -8.37 -8.10 -12.21
CA ARG A 212 -8.56 -8.72 -10.90
C ARG A 212 -9.24 -7.75 -9.95
N GLU A 213 -10.27 -7.06 -10.41
CA GLU A 213 -10.91 -6.01 -9.63
C GLU A 213 -11.69 -6.63 -8.46
N LYS A 214 -11.55 -6.06 -7.27
CA LYS A 214 -12.45 -6.26 -6.12
C LYS A 214 -12.83 -4.90 -5.56
N GLN A 215 -14.09 -4.72 -5.21
CA GLN A 215 -14.59 -3.44 -4.70
C GLN A 215 -15.22 -3.62 -3.32
N TYR A 216 -14.98 -2.64 -2.44
CA TYR A 216 -15.41 -2.67 -1.05
C TYR A 216 -16.04 -1.33 -0.65
N ARG A 217 -17.06 -1.39 0.21
CA ARG A 217 -17.44 -0.24 1.05
C ARG A 217 -16.55 -0.22 2.29
N LEU A 218 -16.34 0.95 2.86
CA LEU A 218 -15.60 1.11 4.12
C LEU A 218 -16.59 1.16 5.29
N TRP A 219 -16.17 0.66 6.45
CA TRP A 219 -16.96 0.66 7.69
C TRP A 219 -16.88 1.99 8.45
N PHE A 220 -16.37 3.03 7.80
CA PHE A 220 -16.21 4.40 8.29
C PHE A 220 -16.34 5.38 7.12
N ASP A 221 -16.47 6.67 7.43
CA ASP A 221 -16.39 7.73 6.43
C ASP A 221 -14.91 8.12 6.19
N PRO A 222 -14.32 7.78 5.04
CA PRO A 222 -12.90 8.02 4.77
C PRO A 222 -12.57 9.50 4.51
N THR A 223 -13.56 10.40 4.56
CA THR A 223 -13.39 11.84 4.34
C THR A 223 -13.24 12.63 5.63
N GLU A 224 -13.66 12.05 6.77
CA GLU A 224 -13.69 12.73 8.07
C GLU A 224 -12.33 12.70 8.79
N ASP A 225 -11.63 11.56 8.75
CA ASP A 225 -10.30 11.40 9.36
C ASP A 225 -9.35 10.61 8.45
N PHE A 226 -8.08 10.59 8.82
CA PHE A 226 -7.06 9.77 8.20
C PHE A 226 -7.21 8.31 8.62
N HIS A 227 -7.17 7.41 7.64
CA HIS A 227 -7.14 5.97 7.84
C HIS A 227 -5.89 5.37 7.20
N THR A 228 -5.35 4.32 7.80
CA THR A 228 -4.11 3.68 7.32
C THR A 228 -4.46 2.61 6.28
N TYR A 229 -3.89 2.76 5.08
CA TYR A 229 -3.97 1.80 4.00
C TYR A 229 -2.61 1.12 3.84
N THR A 230 -2.61 -0.20 3.91
CA THR A 230 -1.38 -1.00 3.89
C THR A 230 -1.34 -1.92 2.68
N ILE A 231 -0.21 -1.95 1.98
CA ILE A 231 0.15 -2.99 1.01
C ILE A 231 1.29 -3.80 1.60
N ILE A 232 1.08 -5.09 1.84
CA ILE A 232 2.15 -6.06 2.10
C ILE A 232 2.33 -6.90 0.86
N TRP A 233 3.45 -6.72 0.19
CA TRP A 233 3.85 -7.49 -0.98
C TRP A 233 5.14 -8.23 -0.65
N ASN A 234 5.09 -9.55 -0.59
CA ASN A 234 6.22 -10.41 -0.30
C ASN A 234 6.26 -11.60 -1.28
N PRO A 235 7.28 -12.49 -1.23
CA PRO A 235 7.37 -13.61 -2.16
C PRO A 235 6.23 -14.63 -2.09
N GLN A 236 5.42 -14.60 -1.02
CA GLN A 236 4.36 -15.57 -0.76
C GLN A 236 2.97 -15.02 -1.09
N MET A 237 2.75 -13.71 -0.95
CA MET A 237 1.44 -13.10 -1.14
C MET A 237 1.49 -11.58 -1.38
N ILE A 238 0.37 -11.06 -1.86
CA ILE A 238 -0.04 -9.66 -1.72
C ILE A 238 -1.20 -9.61 -0.73
N LEU A 239 -1.11 -8.76 0.27
CA LEU A 239 -2.15 -8.51 1.27
C LEU A 239 -2.41 -7.01 1.35
N ILE A 240 -3.68 -6.63 1.23
CA ILE A 240 -4.14 -5.25 1.41
C ILE A 240 -4.90 -5.17 2.72
N LEU A 241 -4.57 -4.16 3.54
CA LEU A 241 -5.23 -3.89 4.82
C LEU A 241 -5.75 -2.46 4.89
N VAL A 242 -6.80 -2.28 5.66
CA VAL A 242 -7.37 -0.99 6.06
C VAL A 242 -7.43 -0.97 7.58
N ASP A 243 -6.73 -0.04 8.22
CA ASP A 243 -6.56 0.07 9.67
C ASP A 243 -6.15 -1.27 10.32
N GLY A 244 -5.23 -1.99 9.67
CA GLY A 244 -4.76 -3.31 10.11
C GLY A 244 -5.74 -4.47 9.90
N THR A 245 -6.93 -4.22 9.35
CA THR A 245 -7.90 -5.27 8.98
C THR A 245 -7.65 -5.74 7.55
N PRO A 246 -7.39 -7.03 7.30
CA PRO A 246 -7.17 -7.54 5.95
C PRO A 246 -8.46 -7.47 5.13
N ILE A 247 -8.39 -6.88 3.94
CA ILE A 247 -9.53 -6.78 3.02
C ILE A 247 -9.36 -7.64 1.77
N ARG A 248 -8.11 -7.97 1.41
CA ARG A 248 -7.81 -8.77 0.21
C ARG A 248 -6.48 -9.48 0.34
N GLN A 249 -6.46 -10.78 0.08
CA GLN A 249 -5.24 -11.58 -0.11
C GLN A 249 -5.17 -12.12 -1.55
N MET A 250 -3.98 -12.10 -2.14
CA MET A 250 -3.64 -12.87 -3.35
C MET A 250 -2.38 -13.67 -3.07
N LYS A 251 -2.51 -15.00 -3.01
CA LYS A 251 -1.36 -15.90 -2.80
C LYS A 251 -0.54 -16.05 -4.07
N ASN A 252 0.76 -16.20 -3.92
CA ASN A 252 1.65 -16.56 -5.01
C ASN A 252 1.39 -18.01 -5.43
N GLN A 253 0.91 -18.19 -6.66
CA GLN A 253 0.60 -19.48 -7.25
C GLN A 253 1.41 -19.73 -8.52
N LEU A 254 2.62 -19.18 -8.60
CA LEU A 254 3.48 -19.33 -9.77
C LEU A 254 3.78 -20.81 -10.11
N ARG A 255 3.74 -21.71 -9.12
CA ARG A 255 3.88 -23.17 -9.34
C ARG A 255 2.71 -23.80 -10.11
N ASN A 256 1.57 -23.11 -10.16
CA ASN A 256 0.38 -23.48 -10.92
C ASN A 256 0.24 -22.62 -12.19
N ASP A 257 1.35 -22.06 -12.70
CA ASP A 257 1.41 -21.20 -13.88
C ASP A 257 0.58 -19.91 -13.82
N ILE A 258 0.21 -19.46 -12.61
CA ILE A 258 -0.49 -18.20 -12.38
C ILE A 258 0.56 -17.09 -12.16
N PRO A 259 0.59 -16.03 -12.99
CA PRO A 259 1.53 -14.93 -12.83
C PRO A 259 1.41 -14.23 -11.48
N PHE A 260 2.54 -13.85 -10.91
CA PHE A 260 2.64 -13.08 -9.66
C PHE A 260 3.81 -12.07 -9.76
N PRO A 261 3.68 -10.85 -9.19
CA PRO A 261 4.76 -9.86 -9.15
C PRO A 261 5.94 -10.34 -8.30
N LEU A 262 6.94 -10.98 -8.91
CA LEU A 262 8.04 -11.61 -8.17
C LEU A 262 9.42 -11.05 -8.49
N TYR A 263 9.60 -10.49 -9.69
CA TYR A 263 10.93 -10.16 -10.22
C TYR A 263 11.11 -8.70 -10.58
N GLN A 264 10.03 -7.93 -10.72
CA GLN A 264 10.08 -6.57 -11.21
C GLN A 264 9.95 -5.59 -10.05
N PRO A 265 10.97 -4.76 -9.77
CA PRO A 265 10.84 -3.73 -8.75
C PRO A 265 9.78 -2.70 -9.11
N MET A 266 8.89 -2.42 -8.16
CA MET A 266 7.81 -1.45 -8.32
C MET A 266 8.12 -0.16 -7.59
N ARG A 267 7.61 0.95 -8.10
CA ARG A 267 7.62 2.25 -7.43
C ARG A 267 6.22 2.57 -6.94
N LEU A 268 6.11 3.19 -5.76
CA LEU A 268 4.84 3.70 -5.25
C LEU A 268 4.49 5.01 -5.93
N TYR A 269 3.23 5.18 -6.28
CA TYR A 269 2.63 6.41 -6.78
C TYR A 269 1.35 6.71 -6.01
N ALA A 270 1.05 7.99 -5.87
CA ALA A 270 -0.27 8.47 -5.50
C ALA A 270 -0.69 9.59 -6.43
N SER A 271 -1.98 9.65 -6.76
CA SER A 271 -2.53 10.64 -7.67
C SER A 271 -4.00 10.90 -7.39
N ILE A 272 -4.50 12.03 -7.90
CA ILE A 272 -5.93 12.31 -7.98
C ILE A 272 -6.26 12.77 -9.40
N TRP A 273 -7.27 12.17 -10.02
CA TRP A 273 -7.63 12.42 -11.42
C TRP A 273 -9.13 12.20 -11.68
N ASP A 274 -9.60 12.73 -12.81
CA ASP A 274 -10.98 12.58 -13.29
C ASP A 274 -11.14 11.29 -14.10
N ALA A 275 -12.08 10.46 -13.70
CA ALA A 275 -12.36 9.14 -14.23
C ALA A 275 -13.87 9.00 -14.54
N ASP A 276 -14.45 10.09 -15.05
CA ASP A 276 -15.86 10.28 -15.36
C ASP A 276 -16.53 9.11 -16.08
N ASP A 277 -15.80 8.43 -16.93
CA ASP A 277 -16.34 7.35 -17.76
C ASP A 277 -16.67 6.07 -16.97
N TRP A 278 -16.19 5.93 -15.73
CA TRP A 278 -16.40 4.68 -14.99
C TRP A 278 -16.46 4.81 -13.46
N ALA A 279 -15.86 5.84 -12.86
CA ALA A 279 -15.63 5.88 -11.40
C ALA A 279 -16.93 5.82 -10.58
N THR A 280 -17.88 6.71 -10.85
CA THR A 280 -19.09 6.83 -10.02
C THR A 280 -20.28 6.18 -10.69
N GLN A 281 -20.79 5.12 -10.06
CA GLN A 281 -21.94 4.35 -10.54
C GLN A 281 -21.76 3.82 -11.97
N GLY A 282 -20.54 3.36 -12.29
CA GLY A 282 -20.19 2.90 -13.64
C GLY A 282 -20.16 4.03 -14.66
N GLY A 283 -19.77 5.24 -14.24
CA GLY A 283 -19.64 6.43 -15.10
C GLY A 283 -20.94 7.17 -15.38
N ARG A 284 -22.03 6.82 -14.69
CA ARG A 284 -23.33 7.49 -14.86
C ARG A 284 -23.36 8.90 -14.28
N ILE A 285 -22.63 9.11 -13.19
CA ILE A 285 -22.51 10.43 -12.55
C ILE A 285 -21.13 10.98 -12.87
N LYS A 286 -21.11 12.22 -13.34
CA LYS A 286 -19.92 12.94 -13.81
C LYS A 286 -19.45 13.95 -12.76
N THR A 287 -18.19 14.34 -12.85
CA THR A 287 -17.54 15.34 -12.03
C THR A 287 -18.24 16.69 -12.19
N ASP A 288 -18.80 17.21 -11.09
CA ASP A 288 -19.26 18.59 -11.02
C ASP A 288 -18.07 19.52 -10.75
N TRP A 289 -17.47 20.02 -11.81
CA TRP A 289 -16.32 20.95 -11.72
C TRP A 289 -16.61 22.25 -10.96
N SER A 290 -17.87 22.59 -10.65
CA SER A 290 -18.18 23.72 -9.76
C SER A 290 -17.82 23.46 -8.30
N GLN A 291 -17.60 22.19 -7.92
CA GLN A 291 -17.14 21.77 -6.59
C GLN A 291 -15.61 21.74 -6.46
N ALA A 292 -14.88 21.95 -7.55
CA ALA A 292 -13.42 21.98 -7.53
C ALA A 292 -12.87 23.15 -6.68
N PRO A 293 -11.68 23.01 -6.07
CA PRO A 293 -10.79 21.86 -6.17
C PRO A 293 -11.22 20.68 -5.29
N PHE A 294 -11.01 19.47 -5.82
CA PHE A 294 -11.13 18.23 -5.06
C PHE A 294 -9.77 17.90 -4.45
N THR A 295 -9.67 17.81 -3.12
CA THR A 295 -8.37 17.64 -2.45
C THR A 295 -8.38 16.40 -1.57
N ALA A 296 -7.40 15.51 -1.79
CA ALA A 296 -7.10 14.37 -0.92
C ALA A 296 -5.79 14.64 -0.16
N PHE A 297 -5.69 14.09 1.05
CA PHE A 297 -4.55 14.31 1.95
C PHE A 297 -3.86 13.00 2.29
N PHE A 298 -2.53 13.04 2.30
CA PHE A 298 -1.66 11.89 2.55
C PHE A 298 -0.66 12.25 3.65
N ARG A 299 -0.43 11.35 4.60
CA ARG A 299 0.59 11.52 5.64
C ARG A 299 1.19 10.18 6.05
N ASN A 300 2.20 10.24 6.91
CA ASN A 300 2.74 9.06 7.60
C ASN A 300 3.16 7.93 6.64
N TYR A 301 3.77 8.29 5.50
CA TYR A 301 4.32 7.31 4.57
C TYR A 301 5.44 6.50 5.23
N GLN A 302 5.27 5.19 5.33
CA GLN A 302 6.29 4.28 5.82
C GLN A 302 6.50 3.14 4.83
N ALA A 303 7.76 2.85 4.53
CA ALA A 303 8.15 1.76 3.65
C ALA A 303 9.20 0.88 4.33
N ASN A 304 8.76 -0.29 4.81
CA ASN A 304 9.66 -1.35 5.25
C ASN A 304 9.84 -2.31 4.07
N ALA A 305 10.99 -2.25 3.40
CA ALA A 305 11.12 -2.82 2.08
C ALA A 305 12.47 -3.47 1.80
N CYS A 306 12.47 -4.37 0.83
CA CYS A 306 13.67 -4.93 0.26
C CYS A 306 14.05 -4.10 -0.99
N ILE A 307 15.15 -3.36 -0.88
CA ILE A 307 15.57 -2.40 -1.90
C ILE A 307 16.48 -3.13 -2.90
N PRO A 308 16.16 -3.12 -4.21
CA PRO A 308 16.97 -3.78 -5.22
C PRO A 308 18.36 -3.14 -5.34
N TYR A 309 19.39 -3.95 -5.54
CA TYR A 309 20.74 -3.44 -5.80
C TYR A 309 20.89 -3.08 -7.28
N LYS A 310 21.06 -1.78 -7.57
CA LYS A 310 21.17 -1.24 -8.94
C LYS A 310 19.99 -1.70 -9.81
N THR A 311 20.27 -2.41 -10.92
CA THR A 311 19.27 -2.95 -11.85
C THR A 311 18.96 -4.42 -11.59
N ALA A 312 19.54 -5.04 -10.56
CA ALA A 312 19.30 -6.44 -10.26
C ALA A 312 17.96 -6.62 -9.53
N TRP A 313 17.25 -7.69 -9.86
CA TRP A 313 16.08 -8.18 -9.11
C TRP A 313 16.49 -8.87 -7.80
N ILE A 314 17.72 -8.68 -7.34
CA ILE A 314 18.21 -9.20 -6.06
C ILE A 314 18.18 -8.02 -5.09
N CYS A 315 17.44 -8.18 -4.00
CA CYS A 315 17.36 -7.19 -2.96
C CYS A 315 18.05 -7.72 -1.69
N SER A 316 18.84 -6.87 -1.04
CA SER A 316 19.34 -7.13 0.31
C SER A 316 18.27 -6.67 1.30
N GLN A 317 17.95 -7.50 2.30
CA GLN A 317 17.07 -7.10 3.40
C GLN A 317 17.59 -5.81 4.02
N GLY A 318 16.90 -4.69 3.79
CA GLY A 318 17.34 -3.34 4.18
C GLY A 318 16.81 -2.88 5.53
N SER A 319 16.15 -3.76 6.28
CA SER A 319 15.39 -3.44 7.48
C SER A 319 15.69 -4.43 8.61
N ASN A 320 15.69 -3.92 9.85
CA ASN A 320 15.81 -4.73 11.06
C ASN A 320 14.53 -5.52 11.38
N ASP A 321 13.38 -5.11 10.84
CA ASP A 321 12.11 -5.84 10.95
C ASP A 321 11.79 -6.53 9.63
N SER A 322 12.03 -7.83 9.59
CA SER A 322 11.78 -8.71 8.45
C SER A 322 10.49 -9.52 8.58
N SER A 323 9.68 -9.29 9.62
CA SER A 323 8.49 -10.10 9.92
C SER A 323 7.48 -10.10 8.77
N TRP A 324 7.30 -8.96 8.11
CA TRP A 324 6.43 -8.80 6.94
C TRP A 324 6.86 -9.63 5.72
N PHE A 325 8.15 -9.95 5.58
CA PHE A 325 8.71 -10.60 4.39
C PHE A 325 8.30 -12.07 4.27
N THR A 326 8.02 -12.71 5.40
CA THR A 326 7.50 -14.08 5.47
C THR A 326 6.11 -14.13 6.08
N GLN A 327 5.44 -12.98 6.18
CA GLN A 327 4.09 -12.90 6.73
C GLN A 327 3.11 -13.64 5.82
N ASP A 328 2.18 -14.35 6.45
CA ASP A 328 0.94 -14.89 5.88
C ASP A 328 -0.21 -14.56 6.85
N LEU A 329 -1.46 -14.74 6.41
CA LEU A 329 -2.62 -14.64 7.30
C LEU A 329 -2.72 -15.89 8.17
N ASP A 330 -2.78 -15.67 9.48
CA ASP A 330 -3.19 -16.69 10.44
C ASP A 330 -4.71 -16.91 10.40
N GLU A 331 -5.22 -17.83 11.21
CA GLU A 331 -6.66 -18.16 11.22
C GLU A 331 -7.54 -16.97 11.65
N GLU A 332 -7.06 -16.12 12.55
CA GLU A 332 -7.76 -14.90 12.94
C GLU A 332 -7.84 -13.91 11.77
N GLY A 333 -6.72 -13.69 11.07
CA GLY A 333 -6.65 -12.84 9.89
C GLY A 333 -7.54 -13.34 8.75
N LYS A 334 -7.60 -14.66 8.52
CA LYS A 334 -8.52 -15.27 7.54
C LYS A 334 -9.98 -15.05 7.91
N GLN A 335 -10.33 -15.18 9.19
CA GLN A 335 -11.69 -14.92 9.65
C GLN A 335 -12.07 -13.46 9.45
N LYS A 336 -11.19 -12.52 9.80
CA LYS A 336 -11.41 -11.08 9.54
C LYS A 336 -11.59 -10.78 8.06
N LEU A 337 -10.75 -11.37 7.20
CA LEU A 337 -10.87 -11.23 5.75
C LEU A 337 -12.23 -11.73 5.25
N LYS A 338 -12.67 -12.89 5.74
CA LYS A 338 -13.99 -13.44 5.42
C LYS A 338 -15.11 -12.52 5.89
N ASP A 339 -15.03 -12.00 7.11
CA ASP A 339 -16.03 -11.10 7.66
C ASP A 339 -16.11 -9.80 6.83
N VAL A 340 -14.96 -9.27 6.37
CA VAL A 340 -14.95 -8.12 5.46
C VAL A 340 -15.62 -8.46 4.13
N ASP A 341 -15.28 -9.60 3.55
CA ASP A 341 -15.84 -10.05 2.28
C ASP A 341 -17.37 -10.24 2.37
N ASP A 342 -17.88 -10.80 3.47
CA ASP A 342 -19.31 -11.05 3.65
C ASP A 342 -20.12 -9.75 3.87
N ASN A 343 -19.53 -8.73 4.48
CA ASN A 343 -20.25 -7.52 4.91
C ASN A 343 -20.01 -6.30 4.02
N TYR A 344 -18.85 -6.19 3.36
CA TYR A 344 -18.42 -4.96 2.72
C TYR A 344 -18.00 -5.11 1.25
N LYS A 345 -17.74 -6.32 0.75
CA LYS A 345 -17.40 -6.54 -0.66
C LYS A 345 -18.64 -6.40 -1.54
N ILE A 346 -18.56 -5.53 -2.54
CA ILE A 346 -19.66 -5.25 -3.47
C ILE A 346 -19.43 -5.77 -4.88
N TYR A 347 -18.18 -6.10 -5.23
CA TYR A 347 -17.82 -6.71 -6.50
C TYR A 347 -16.59 -7.60 -6.32
N ASP A 348 -16.60 -8.76 -6.98
CA ASP A 348 -15.48 -9.69 -7.04
C ASP A 348 -15.39 -10.32 -8.44
N TYR A 349 -14.29 -10.04 -9.15
CA TYR A 349 -14.02 -10.61 -10.46
C TYR A 349 -14.08 -12.15 -10.48
N CYS A 350 -13.77 -12.82 -9.37
CA CYS A 350 -13.81 -14.28 -9.25
C CYS A 350 -15.22 -14.87 -9.30
N THR A 351 -16.25 -14.03 -9.18
CA THR A 351 -17.67 -14.45 -9.19
C THR A 351 -18.45 -13.82 -10.35
N ASP A 352 -17.81 -12.95 -11.15
CA ASP A 352 -18.45 -12.28 -12.27
C ASP A 352 -18.60 -13.21 -13.49
N SER A 353 -19.73 -13.92 -13.52
CA SER A 353 -20.11 -14.79 -14.63
C SER A 353 -20.38 -14.05 -15.94
N ARG A 354 -20.65 -12.73 -15.91
CA ARG A 354 -20.87 -11.95 -17.14
C ARG A 354 -19.54 -11.65 -17.81
N ARG A 355 -18.52 -11.34 -17.02
CA ARG A 355 -17.16 -11.12 -17.51
C ARG A 355 -16.46 -12.42 -17.90
N TYR A 356 -16.72 -13.50 -17.15
CA TYR A 356 -16.08 -14.80 -17.34
C TYR A 356 -17.10 -15.92 -17.64
N PRO A 357 -17.82 -15.86 -18.78
CA PRO A 357 -18.87 -16.84 -19.10
C PRO A 357 -18.34 -18.25 -19.36
N ASN A 358 -17.03 -18.37 -19.67
CA ASN A 358 -16.38 -19.63 -20.06
C ASN A 358 -15.50 -20.23 -18.94
N GLY A 359 -15.67 -19.77 -17.70
CA GLY A 359 -14.88 -20.20 -16.55
C GLY A 359 -14.06 -19.06 -15.96
N TYR A 360 -13.91 -19.10 -14.63
CA TYR A 360 -13.24 -18.08 -13.85
C TYR A 360 -11.71 -18.14 -13.97
N PRO A 361 -11.00 -17.03 -13.69
CA PRO A 361 -9.54 -17.03 -13.63
C PRO A 361 -9.01 -18.13 -12.69
N PRO A 362 -7.93 -18.85 -13.07
CA PRO A 362 -7.45 -20.03 -12.35
C PRO A 362 -7.04 -19.76 -10.89
N GLU A 363 -6.60 -18.54 -10.58
CA GLU A 363 -6.26 -18.10 -9.24
C GLU A 363 -7.45 -18.09 -8.28
N CYS A 364 -8.69 -17.97 -8.78
CA CYS A 364 -9.89 -17.83 -7.97
C CYS A 364 -10.24 -19.09 -7.17
N GLY A 365 -9.84 -20.29 -7.65
CA GLY A 365 -10.18 -21.56 -6.98
C GLY A 365 -9.41 -21.81 -5.67
N SER A 366 -8.50 -20.93 -5.30
CA SER A 366 -7.56 -21.09 -4.18
C SER A 366 -7.36 -19.82 -3.36
N GLN A 367 -8.21 -18.80 -3.59
CA GLN A 367 -8.25 -17.59 -2.78
C GLN A 367 -9.07 -17.80 -1.51
#